data_AF-A0A6I7FG25-F1
#
_entry.id   AF-A0A6I7FG25-F1
#
_cell.length_a   1.000
_cell.length_b   1.000
_cell.length_c   1.000
_cell.angle_alpha   90.00
_cell.angle_beta   90.00
_cell.angle_gamma   90.00
#
_symmetry.space_group_name_H-M   'P 1'
#
loop_
_entity.id
_entity.type
_entity.pdbx_description
1 polymer ?
#
loop_
_entity_poly.entity_id
_entity_poly.type
_entity_poly.pdbx_seq_one_letter_code
_entity_poly.pdbx_strand_id
1 'polypeptide(L)' 'MFTSGAFEQRDIEERQDVLVYSSPILEENMEVTGPVKVRPWAASSTPDTDFVVRLIDVHPDARHTI' A
#
# COMPACT_ATOMS: atom_id res chain seq x y z
N MET A 1 -10.10 -13.99 4.33
CA MET A 1 -8.76 -14.52 4.64
C MET A 1 -7.85 -14.04 3.52
N PHE A 2 -6.93 -13.11 3.79
CA PHE A 2 -6.01 -12.63 2.76
C PHE A 2 -5.01 -13.74 2.46
N THR A 3 -4.96 -14.18 1.20
CA THR A 3 -3.92 -15.10 0.75
C THR A 3 -2.60 -14.35 0.63
N SER A 4 -1.53 -14.88 1.23
CA SER A 4 -0.20 -14.27 1.16
C SER A 4 0.43 -14.45 -0.22
N GLY A 5 1.08 -13.40 -0.74
CA GLY A 5 1.77 -13.42 -2.03
C GLY A 5 1.71 -12.06 -2.73
N ALA A 6 2.51 -11.92 -3.80
CA ALA A 6 2.48 -10.75 -4.68
C ALA A 6 1.26 -10.85 -5.61
N PHE A 7 0.15 -10.23 -5.19
CA PHE A 7 -1.08 -10.12 -5.97
C PHE A 7 -1.25 -8.72 -6.53
N GLU A 8 -1.91 -8.64 -7.67
CA GLU A 8 -2.28 -7.38 -8.30
C GLU A 8 -3.20 -6.56 -7.38
N GLN A 9 -2.89 -5.27 -7.20
CA GLN A 9 -3.59 -4.40 -6.25
C GLN A 9 -4.58 -3.42 -6.87
N ARG A 10 -4.56 -3.20 -8.20
CA ARG A 10 -5.39 -2.18 -8.88
C ARG A 10 -6.88 -2.23 -8.50
N ASP A 11 -7.50 -3.42 -8.52
CA ASP A 11 -8.92 -3.58 -8.15
C ASP A 11 -9.22 -3.15 -6.71
N ILE A 12 -8.24 -3.27 -5.80
CA ILE A 12 -8.38 -2.86 -4.41
C ILE A 12 -8.16 -1.34 -4.27
N GLU A 13 -7.22 -0.77 -5.02
CA GLU A 13 -6.92 0.66 -5.03
C GLU A 13 -8.07 1.52 -5.56
N GLU A 14 -8.92 0.97 -6.44
CA GLU A 14 -10.11 1.67 -6.95
C GLU A 14 -11.23 1.83 -5.91
N ARG A 15 -11.17 1.14 -4.77
CA ARG A 15 -12.21 1.22 -3.75
C ARG A 15 -12.16 2.56 -3.02
N GLN A 16 -13.34 3.14 -2.78
CA GLN A 16 -13.47 4.41 -2.07
C GLN A 16 -12.99 4.39 -0.62
N ASP A 17 -12.92 3.22 0.00
CA ASP A 17 -12.43 3.02 1.38
C ASP A 17 -10.93 2.71 1.45
N VAL A 18 -10.21 2.81 0.33
CA VAL A 18 -8.76 2.62 0.24
C VAL A 18 -8.10 3.96 -0.09
N LEU A 19 -7.30 4.46 0.86
CA LEU A 19 -6.50 5.66 0.64
C LEU A 19 -5.20 5.28 -0.07
N VAL A 20 -5.00 5.82 -1.27
CA VAL A 20 -3.82 5.55 -2.12
C VAL A 20 -2.88 6.76 -2.08
N TYR A 21 -1.60 6.51 -1.80
CA TYR A 21 -0.53 7.50 -1.78
C TYR A 21 0.63 6.98 -2.61
N SER A 22 1.12 7.78 -3.56
CA SER A 22 2.21 7.42 -4.45
C SER A 22 3.30 8.48 -4.41
N SER A 23 4.56 8.06 -4.52
CA SER A 23 5.64 8.99 -4.84
C SER A 23 5.50 9.50 -6.28
N PRO A 24 6.24 10.53 -6.67
CA PRO A 24 6.58 10.74 -8.08
C PRO A 24 7.25 9.50 -8.68
N ILE A 25 7.33 9.46 -10.01
CA ILE A 25 8.12 8.44 -10.73
C ILE A 25 9.56 8.52 -10.24
N LEU A 26 10.12 7.36 -9.88
CA LEU A 26 11.52 7.26 -9.46
C LEU A 26 12.43 7.44 -10.67
N GLU A 27 13.39 8.37 -10.60
CA GLU A 27 14.35 8.63 -11.68
C GLU A 27 15.53 7.64 -11.69
N GLU A 28 15.70 6.93 -10.59
CA GLU A 28 16.75 5.93 -10.38
C GLU A 28 16.20 4.75 -9.57
N ASN A 29 16.92 3.62 -9.59
CA ASN A 29 16.54 2.43 -8.86
C ASN A 29 16.58 2.68 -7.35
N MET A 30 15.51 2.29 -6.63
CA MET A 30 15.42 2.37 -5.18
C MET A 30 15.34 0.97 -4.56
N GLU A 31 16.24 0.68 -3.63
CA GLU A 31 16.20 -0.57 -2.84
C GLU A 31 15.55 -0.32 -1.48
N VAL A 32 14.61 -1.18 -1.09
CA VAL A 32 14.00 -1.17 0.25
C VAL A 32 14.24 -2.52 0.92
N THR A 33 15.27 -2.59 1.76
CA THR A 33 15.66 -3.82 2.47
C THR A 33 15.64 -3.61 3.98
N GLY A 34 14.83 -4.43 4.67
CA GLY A 34 14.74 -4.44 6.13
C GLY A 34 13.31 -4.26 6.66
N PRO A 35 13.16 -4.10 7.98
CA PRO A 35 11.84 -3.94 8.60
C PRO A 35 11.16 -2.63 8.18
N VAL A 36 9.96 -2.73 7.61
CA VAL A 36 9.12 -1.57 7.29
C VAL A 36 8.20 -1.28 8.49
N LYS A 37 8.15 -0.01 8.91
CA LYS A 37 7.29 0.45 10.00
C LYS A 37 6.48 1.66 9.55
N VAL A 38 5.20 1.70 9.92
CA VAL A 38 4.33 2.86 9.68
C VAL A 38 4.00 3.57 10.99
N ARG A 39 3.84 4.88 10.92
CA ARG A 39 3.42 5.74 12.05
C ARG A 39 2.18 6.53 11.62
N PRO A 40 0.99 5.90 11.59
CA PRO A 40 -0.21 6.57 11.16
C PRO A 40 -0.67 7.57 12.24
N TRP A 41 -1.11 8.74 11.79
CA TRP A 41 -1.93 9.63 12.60
C TRP A 41 -3.35 9.51 12.08
N ALA A 42 -4.16 8.75 12.79
CA ALA A 42 -5.53 8.44 12.39
C ALA A 42 -6.45 8.48 13.61
N ALA A 43 -7.72 8.74 13.36
CA ALA A 43 -8.79 8.66 14.35
C ALA A 43 -9.97 7.92 13.74
N SER A 44 -10.71 7.19 14.57
CA SER A 44 -11.96 6.55 14.19
C SER A 44 -13.12 7.16 14.97
N SER A 45 -14.31 7.08 14.38
CA SER A 45 -15.56 7.36 15.10
C SER A 45 -16.03 6.18 15.96
N THR A 46 -15.41 5.00 15.80
CA THR A 46 -15.67 3.81 16.62
C THR A 46 -14.61 3.62 17.71
N PRO A 47 -14.97 3.00 18.85
CA PRO A 47 -14.00 2.73 19.92
C PRO A 47 -12.85 1.79 19.54
N ASP A 48 -13.08 0.92 18.55
CA ASP A 48 -12.10 -0.07 18.07
C ASP A 48 -12.15 -0.16 16.54
N THR A 49 -10.98 -0.26 15.90
CA THR A 49 -10.83 -0.41 14.46
C THR A 49 -9.40 -0.81 14.08
N ASP A 50 -9.28 -1.51 12.95
CA ASP A 50 -7.99 -1.88 12.36
C ASP A 50 -7.59 -0.90 11.24
N PHE A 51 -6.33 -0.47 11.24
CA PHE A 51 -5.71 0.23 10.11
C PHE A 51 -4.70 -0.69 9.43
N VAL A 52 -4.95 -1.00 8.16
CA VAL A 52 -4.05 -1.82 7.34
C VAL A 52 -3.27 -0.93 6.38
N VAL A 53 -1.95 -1.09 6.36
CA VAL A 53 -1.06 -0.37 5.45
C VAL A 53 -0.26 -1.38 4.64
N ARG A 54 -0.16 -1.14 3.34
CA ARG A 54 0.62 -1.95 2.39
C ARG A 54 1.60 -1.05 1.65
N LEU A 55 2.82 -1.54 1.45
CA LEU A 55 3.79 -0.92 0.55
C LEU A 55 3.70 -1.65 -0.78
N ILE A 56 3.49 -0.90 -1.87
CA ILE A 56 3.26 -1.44 -3.21
C ILE A 56 4.38 -0.95 -4.14
N ASP A 57 4.95 -1.86 -4.93
CA ASP A 57 5.74 -1.53 -6.12
C ASP A 57 4.80 -1.30 -7.30
N VAL A 58 4.82 -0.08 -7.84
CA VAL A 58 3.99 0.36 -8.97
C VAL A 58 4.86 0.41 -10.21
N HIS A 59 4.72 -0.62 -11.04
CA HIS A 59 5.58 -0.82 -12.20
C HIS A 59 5.05 -0.03 -13.42
N PRO A 60 5.91 0.49 -14.32
CA PRO A 60 5.48 1.30 -15.47
C PRO A 60 4.54 0.60 -16.45
N ASP A 61 4.47 -0.73 -16.44
CA ASP A 61 3.53 -1.55 -17.22
C ASP A 61 2.17 -1.73 -16.52
N ALA A 62 1.89 -0.90 -15.51
CA ALA A 62 0.67 -0.87 -14.70
C ALA A 62 0.43 -2.12 -13.84
N ARG A 63 1.48 -2.88 -13.51
CA ARG A 63 1.40 -3.93 -12.46
C ARG A 63 1.70 -3.33 -11.09
N HIS A 64 0.82 -3.59 -10.13
CA HIS A 64 0.93 -3.08 -8.76
C HIS A 64 1.02 -4.27 -7.80
N THR A 65 2.19 -4.51 -7.22
CA THR A 65 2.47 -5.71 -6.43
C THR A 65 3.02 -5.38 -5.04
N ILE A 66 2.64 -6.19 -4.04
CA ILE A 66 3.24 -6.17 -2.69
C ILE A 66 4.61 -6.85 -2.68
#